data_AF-A0A2N4YQT2-F1
#
_entry.id   AF-A0A2N4YQT2-F1
#
_cell.length_a   1.000
_cell.length_b   1.000
_cell.length_c   1.000
_cell.angle_alpha   90.00
_cell.angle_beta   90.00
_cell.angle_gamma   90.00
#
_symmetry.space_group_name_H-M   'P 1'
#
loop_
_entity.id
_entity.type
_entity.pdbx_description
1 polymer ?
#
loop_
_entity_poly.entity_id
_entity_poly.type
_entity_poly.pdbx_seq_one_letter_code
_entity_poly.pdbx_strand_id
1 'polypeptide(L)'
;MRKSWTIEEDCKLLTLVRQHFSALVSHNRLNATMPFSQQLHDAFDSPDRDAAALLYRLEQAKILGFASRPGGDPTKQPFRCLINNDLALYDYSLTFPTLRKALHPDT
;
A
#
# COMPACT_ATOMS: atom_id res chain seq x y z
N MET A 1 -12.60 -11.06 12.91
CA MET A 1 -11.22 -10.79 13.37
C MET A 1 -10.44 -10.20 12.21
N ARG A 2 -9.83 -9.01 12.36
CA ARG A 2 -8.91 -8.51 11.32
C ARG A 2 -7.66 -9.41 11.33
N LYS A 3 -7.42 -10.13 10.23
CA LYS A 3 -6.22 -10.95 10.07
C LYS A 3 -5.01 -10.02 10.06
N SER A 4 -4.04 -10.27 10.94
CA SER A 4 -2.78 -9.52 10.96
C SER A 4 -2.05 -9.67 9.63
N TRP A 5 -1.38 -8.62 9.18
CA TRP A 5 -0.55 -8.66 7.98
C TRP A 5 0.70 -9.49 8.23
N THR A 6 1.07 -10.37 7.30
CA THR A 6 2.32 -11.13 7.37
C THR A 6 3.44 -10.43 6.62
N ILE A 7 4.68 -10.84 6.91
CA ILE A 7 5.87 -10.36 6.19
C ILE A 7 5.78 -10.71 4.70
N GLU A 8 5.29 -11.91 4.35
CA GLU A 8 5.14 -12.30 2.95
C GLU A 8 4.12 -11.44 2.21
N GLU A 9 3.00 -11.12 2.85
CA GLU A 9 1.97 -10.22 2.29
C GLU A 9 2.55 -8.84 2.02
N ASP A 10 3.30 -8.26 2.96
CA ASP A 10 3.91 -6.94 2.80
C ASP A 10 5.02 -6.95 1.74
N CYS A 11 5.85 -7.99 1.68
CA CYS A 11 6.85 -8.16 0.61
C CYS A 11 6.19 -8.30 -0.77
N LYS A 12 5.10 -9.07 -0.88
CA LYS A 12 4.34 -9.23 -2.12
C LYS A 12 3.75 -7.90 -2.56
N LEU A 13 3.08 -7.19 -1.65
CA LEU A 13 2.49 -5.89 -1.93
C LEU A 13 3.54 -4.86 -2.37
N LEU A 14 4.70 -4.80 -1.68
CA LEU A 14 5.79 -3.91 -2.07
C LEU A 14 6.31 -4.21 -3.48
N THR A 15 6.47 -5.49 -3.81
CA THR A 15 6.94 -5.93 -5.12
C THR A 15 5.98 -5.52 -6.23
N LEU A 16 4.67 -5.71 -6.02
CA LEU A 16 3.66 -5.31 -6.99
C LEU A 16 3.63 -3.78 -7.20
N VAL A 17 3.73 -3.00 -6.12
CA VAL A 17 3.78 -1.53 -6.22
C VAL A 17 5.03 -1.09 -7.00
N ARG A 18 6.19 -1.73 -6.79
CA ARG A 18 7.40 -1.44 -7.58
C ARG A 18 7.19 -1.73 -9.07
N GLN A 19 6.59 -2.87 -9.41
CA GLN A 19 6.31 -3.25 -10.81
C GLN A 19 5.34 -2.28 -11.50
N HIS A 20 4.37 -1.75 -10.75
CA HIS A 20 3.34 -0.86 -11.28
C HIS A 20 3.55 0.61 -10.87
N PHE A 21 4.76 1.00 -10.47
CA PHE A 21 5.01 2.31 -9.87
C PHE A 21 4.71 3.47 -10.83
N SER A 22 5.09 3.35 -12.09
CA SER A 22 4.83 4.36 -13.12
C SER A 22 3.33 4.64 -13.30
N ALA A 23 2.50 3.60 -13.24
CA ALA A 23 1.05 3.73 -13.26
C ALA A 23 0.54 4.38 -11.96
N LEU A 24 1.07 3.97 -10.81
CA LEU A 24 0.68 4.53 -9.51
C LEU A 24 0.88 6.06 -9.45
N VAL A 25 2.06 6.55 -9.84
CA VAL A 25 2.39 7.98 -9.77
C VAL A 25 1.64 8.82 -10.82
N SER A 26 1.15 8.20 -11.89
CA SER A 26 0.33 8.89 -12.90
C SER A 26 -1.05 9.31 -12.36
N HIS A 27 -1.51 8.67 -11.27
CA HIS A 27 -2.79 8.98 -10.64
C HIS A 27 -2.66 10.11 -9.61
N ASN A 28 -3.25 11.27 -9.93
CA ASN A 28 -3.38 12.37 -8.96
C ASN A 28 -4.25 11.98 -7.75
N ARG A 29 -5.26 11.12 -7.98
CA ARG A 29 -6.11 10.51 -6.95
C ARG A 29 -6.43 9.07 -7.32
N LEU A 30 -6.46 8.21 -6.32
CA LEU A 30 -6.71 6.77 -6.42
C LEU A 30 -7.73 6.35 -5.36
N ASN A 31 -8.66 5.44 -5.67
CA ASN A 31 -9.51 4.78 -4.68
C ASN A 31 -9.65 3.28 -5.01
N ALA A 32 -10.31 2.51 -4.14
CA ALA A 32 -10.37 1.05 -4.29
C ALA A 32 -11.14 0.59 -5.55
N THR A 33 -12.06 1.41 -6.05
CA THR A 33 -12.90 1.05 -7.23
C THR A 33 -12.21 1.35 -8.57
N MET A 34 -11.06 2.01 -8.56
CA MET A 34 -10.34 2.33 -9.79
C MET A 34 -9.64 1.11 -10.40
N PRO A 35 -9.46 1.08 -11.74
CA PRO A 35 -8.84 -0.06 -12.44
C PRO A 35 -7.46 -0.44 -11.88
N PHE A 36 -6.62 0.53 -11.53
CA PHE A 36 -5.31 0.26 -10.93
C PHE A 36 -5.43 -0.53 -9.62
N SER A 37 -6.36 -0.15 -8.75
CA SER A 37 -6.55 -0.81 -7.44
C SER A 37 -7.11 -2.22 -7.59
N GLN A 38 -7.98 -2.43 -8.58
CA GLN A 38 -8.50 -3.76 -8.91
C GLN A 38 -7.40 -4.64 -9.51
N GLN A 39 -6.61 -4.12 -10.47
CA GLN A 39 -5.45 -4.83 -11.01
C GLN A 39 -4.44 -5.21 -9.92
N LEU A 40 -4.20 -4.31 -8.95
CA LEU A 40 -3.34 -4.58 -7.82
C LEU A 40 -3.91 -5.69 -6.92
N HIS A 41 -5.22 -5.70 -6.69
CA HIS A 41 -5.92 -6.76 -5.94
C HIS A 41 -5.85 -8.11 -6.65
N ASP A 42 -6.15 -8.14 -7.95
CA ASP A 42 -6.11 -9.35 -8.77
C ASP A 42 -4.69 -9.95 -8.79
N ALA A 43 -3.66 -9.11 -8.94
CA ALA A 43 -2.26 -9.55 -8.88
C ALA A 43 -1.82 -9.96 -7.46
N PHE A 44 -2.42 -9.35 -6.43
CA PHE A 44 -2.17 -9.72 -5.04
C PHE A 44 -2.82 -11.06 -4.68
N ASP A 45 -3.90 -11.46 -5.37
CA ASP A 45 -4.54 -12.78 -5.30
C ASP A 45 -4.73 -13.25 -3.85
N SER A 46 -5.59 -12.53 -3.10
CA SER A 46 -5.90 -12.86 -1.72
C SER A 46 -7.40 -12.78 -1.45
N PRO A 47 -8.00 -13.84 -0.88
CA PRO A 47 -9.41 -13.83 -0.49
C PRO A 47 -9.67 -12.94 0.73
N ASP A 48 -8.62 -12.61 1.50
CA ASP A 48 -8.72 -11.88 2.76
C ASP A 48 -8.42 -10.37 2.61
N ARG A 49 -7.79 -9.96 1.51
CA ARG A 49 -7.31 -8.57 1.29
C ARG A 49 -7.96 -7.98 0.04
N ASP A 50 -9.03 -7.23 0.23
CA ASP A 50 -9.63 -6.44 -0.83
C ASP A 50 -8.74 -5.26 -1.26
N ALA A 51 -9.07 -4.64 -2.40
CA ALA A 51 -8.34 -3.50 -2.93
C ALA A 51 -8.23 -2.35 -1.90
N ALA A 52 -9.27 -2.09 -1.11
CA ALA A 52 -9.25 -1.04 -0.10
C ALA A 52 -8.19 -1.34 0.98
N ALA A 53 -8.14 -2.58 1.48
CA ALA A 53 -7.16 -3.02 2.46
C ALA A 53 -5.72 -2.84 1.94
N LEU A 54 -5.46 -3.11 0.66
CA LEU A 54 -4.15 -2.87 0.05
C LEU A 54 -3.80 -1.37 0.09
N LEU A 55 -4.71 -0.48 -0.30
CA LEU A 55 -4.46 0.97 -0.30
C LEU A 55 -4.23 1.53 1.11
N TYR A 56 -5.03 1.09 2.08
CA TYR A 56 -4.81 1.46 3.49
C TYR A 56 -3.48 0.95 4.01
N ARG A 57 -3.05 -0.25 3.60
CA ARG A 57 -1.75 -0.78 3.98
C ARG A 57 -0.60 0.06 3.41
N LEU A 58 -0.73 0.54 2.18
CA LEU A 58 0.22 1.47 1.56
C LEU A 58 0.21 2.86 2.22
N GLU A 59 -0.93 3.32 2.74
CA GLU A 59 -0.98 4.54 3.55
C GLU A 59 -0.22 4.38 4.88
N GLN A 60 -0.36 3.23 5.55
CA GLN A 60 0.40 2.93 6.78
C GLN A 60 1.91 2.93 6.53
N ALA A 61 2.33 2.49 5.35
CA ALA A 61 3.72 2.54 4.88
C ALA A 61 4.15 3.91 4.34
N LYS A 62 3.31 4.95 4.42
CA LYS A 62 3.63 6.31 3.91
C LYS A 62 4.02 6.36 2.43
N ILE A 63 3.63 5.33 1.66
CA ILE A 63 3.69 5.33 0.19
C ILE A 63 2.50 6.14 -0.35
N LEU A 64 1.33 5.96 0.27
CA LEU A 64 0.13 6.74 0.00
C LEU A 64 -0.20 7.66 1.18
N GLY A 65 -0.98 8.70 0.87
CA GLY A 65 -1.61 9.56 1.87
C GLY A 65 -3.06 9.84 1.48
N PHE A 66 -3.89 10.16 2.46
CA PHE A 66 -5.27 10.56 2.17
C PHE A 66 -5.31 11.83 1.31
N ALA A 67 -6.12 11.79 0.24
CA ALA A 67 -6.35 12.93 -0.64
C ALA A 67 -7.60 13.75 -0.27
N SER A 68 -8.35 13.30 0.75
CA SER A 68 -9.47 14.00 1.39
C SER A 68 -9.50 13.68 2.88
N ARG A 69 -10.39 14.31 3.65
CA ARG A 69 -10.60 13.91 5.05
C ARG A 69 -10.94 12.41 5.11
N PRO A 70 -10.26 11.64 5.97
CA PRO A 70 -10.59 10.23 6.15
C PRO A 70 -11.96 10.12 6.81
N GLY A 71 -12.84 9.30 6.23
CA GLY A 71 -14.19 9.09 6.76
C GLY A 71 -15.18 8.67 5.67
N GLY A 72 -16.13 7.80 6.04
CA GLY A 72 -17.12 7.25 5.13
C GLY A 72 -16.75 5.85 4.61
N ASP A 73 -17.16 5.56 3.37
CA ASP A 73 -16.98 4.27 2.72
C ASP A 73 -15.49 4.01 2.38
N PRO A 74 -14.85 2.96 2.95
CA PRO A 74 -13.45 2.63 2.70
C PRO A 74 -13.11 2.44 1.21
N THR A 75 -14.09 2.00 0.42
CA THR A 75 -13.87 1.75 -1.03
C THR A 75 -13.77 3.05 -1.82
N LYS A 76 -14.38 4.12 -1.32
CA LYS A 76 -14.43 5.44 -1.95
C LYS A 76 -13.35 6.38 -1.42
N GLN A 77 -12.66 6.01 -0.34
CA GLN A 77 -11.60 6.81 0.26
C GLN A 77 -10.53 7.14 -0.80
N PRO A 78 -10.33 8.43 -1.13
CA PRO A 78 -9.29 8.80 -2.09
C PRO A 78 -7.93 8.89 -1.39
N PHE A 79 -6.94 8.36 -2.09
CA PHE A 79 -5.53 8.37 -1.76
C PHE A 79 -4.74 9.09 -2.85
N ARG A 80 -3.55 9.57 -2.53
CA ARG A 80 -2.56 10.08 -3.48
C ARG A 80 -1.20 9.46 -3.17
N CYS A 81 -0.39 9.27 -4.21
CA CYS A 81 0.99 8.86 -4.02
C CYS A 81 1.78 9.98 -3.33
N LEU A 82 2.55 9.65 -2.30
CA LEU A 82 3.40 10.61 -1.57
C LEU A 82 4.83 10.62 -2.10
N ILE A 83 5.25 9.54 -2.76
CA ILE A 83 6.57 9.39 -3.34
C ILE A 83 6.51 9.66 -4.84
N ASN A 84 7.55 10.30 -5.36
CA ASN A 84 7.68 10.63 -6.79
C ASN A 84 8.82 9.87 -7.48
N ASN A 85 9.55 9.05 -6.71
CA ASN A 85 10.68 8.25 -7.16
C ASN A 85 10.57 6.85 -6.55
N ASP A 86 10.78 5.81 -7.38
CA ASP A 86 10.70 4.41 -6.98
C ASP A 86 11.83 4.02 -6.03
N LEU A 87 12.96 4.75 -6.01
CA LEU A 87 14.05 4.55 -5.04
C LEU A 87 13.55 4.54 -3.58
N ALA A 88 12.53 5.34 -3.26
CA ALA A 88 11.93 5.38 -1.92
C ALA A 88 11.28 4.04 -1.51
N LEU A 89 10.87 3.21 -2.48
CA LEU A 89 10.31 1.88 -2.21
C LEU A 89 11.37 0.86 -1.78
N TYR A 90 12.67 1.15 -1.96
CA TYR A 90 13.78 0.29 -1.55
C TYR A 90 14.33 0.66 -0.17
N ASP A 91 13.94 1.81 0.37
CA ASP A 91 14.33 2.24 1.70
C ASP A 91 13.43 1.59 2.76
N TYR A 92 13.94 0.53 3.38
CA TYR A 92 13.24 -0.22 4.42
C TYR A 92 12.86 0.61 5.66
N SER A 93 13.46 1.79 5.87
CA SER A 93 13.05 2.71 6.95
C SER A 93 11.69 3.37 6.71
N LEU A 94 11.30 3.50 5.43
CA LEU A 94 10.02 4.05 5.00
C LEU A 94 8.95 2.98 4.75
N THR A 95 9.25 1.69 4.98
CA THR A 95 8.37 0.57 4.58
C THR A 95 7.32 0.16 5.62
N PHE A 96 6.53 -0.87 5.27
CA PHE A 96 5.50 -1.51 6.08
C PHE A 96 6.00 -1.82 7.51
N PRO A 97 5.16 -1.64 8.54
CA PRO A 97 5.56 -1.87 9.94
C PRO A 97 6.17 -3.25 10.24
N THR A 98 5.78 -4.29 9.50
CA THR A 98 6.30 -5.67 9.60
C THR A 98 7.69 -5.84 8.99
N LEU A 99 8.08 -4.99 8.03
CA LEU A 99 9.37 -5.01 7.35
C LEU A 99 10.39 -4.09 8.01
N ARG A 100 9.93 -3.17 8.86
CA ARG A 100 10.80 -2.41 9.76
C ARG A 100 11.44 -3.40 10.73
N LYS A 101 12.62 -3.91 10.38
CA LYS A 101 13.45 -4.62 11.36
C LYS A 101 13.63 -3.71 12.57
N ALA A 102 13.42 -4.23 13.77
CA ALA A 102 13.89 -3.57 14.97
C ALA A 102 15.38 -3.27 14.77
N LEU A 103 15.79 -2.02 14.94
CA LEU A 103 17.20 -1.63 14.80
C LEU A 103 18.10 -2.45 15.74
N HIS A 104 17.49 -2.98 16.81
CA HIS A 104 18.06 -3.92 17.76
C HIS A 104 17.03 -5.02 18.05
N PRO A 105 17.23 -6.27 17.58
CA PRO A 105 16.35 -7.39 17.92
C PRO A 105 16.44 -7.80 19.42
N ASP A 106 17.41 -7.26 20.15
CA ASP A 106 17.73 -7.59 21.56
C ASP A 106 17.33 -6.49 22.59
N THR A 107 16.60 -5.44 22.18
CA THR A 107 16.03 -4.42 23.10
C THR A 107 14.55 -4.25 22.83
#